data_AF-A0A1S6KZU6-F1
#
_entry.id   AF-A0A1S6KZU6-F1
#
_cell.length_a   1.000
_cell.length_b   1.000
_cell.length_c   1.000
_cell.angle_alpha   90.00
_cell.angle_beta   90.00
_cell.angle_gamma   90.00
#
_symmetry.space_group_name_H-M   'P 1'
#
loop_
_entity.id
_entity.type
_entity.pdbx_description
1 polymer ?
#
loop_
_entity_poly.entity_id
_entity_poly.type
_entity_poly.pdbx_seq_one_letter_code
_entity_poly.pdbx_strand_id
1 'polypeptide(L)'
;QIFEALGLDEAVVDRCFRGTASRIQGLTFDLIAEDTFRFHERGFLSRYTVGIKGLPESGEYHWRDGGEAHVNDPTSIANIQDAA
;
A
#
# COMPACT_ATOMS: atom_id res chain seq x y z
N GLN A 1 -8.89 -5.18 -22.10
CA GLN A 1 -8.15 -4.74 -20.91
C GLN A 1 -6.72 -4.41 -21.35
N ILE A 2 -6.20 -3.23 -21.00
CA ILE A 2 -4.86 -2.76 -21.40
C ILE A 2 -3.87 -2.71 -20.21
N PHE A 3 -4.17 -3.47 -19.16
CA PHE A 3 -3.41 -3.55 -17.91
C PHE A 3 -3.08 -5.02 -17.59
N GLU A 4 -2.10 -5.22 -16.70
CA GLU A 4 -1.78 -6.50 -16.06
C GLU A 4 -2.07 -6.37 -14.55
N ALA A 5 -2.65 -7.41 -13.96
CA ALA A 5 -2.90 -7.47 -12.52
C ALA A 5 -1.72 -8.15 -11.83
N LEU A 6 -1.09 -7.46 -10.89
CA LEU A 6 0.02 -7.98 -10.09
C LEU A 6 -0.46 -8.18 -8.64
N GLY A 7 -0.37 -9.40 -8.12
CA GLY A 7 -0.71 -9.69 -6.73
C GLY A 7 -2.21 -9.72 -6.44
N LEU A 8 -3.06 -10.02 -7.43
CA LEU A 8 -4.50 -10.26 -7.24
C LEU A 8 -4.80 -11.74 -7.45
N ASP A 9 -5.65 -12.31 -6.60
CA ASP A 9 -6.09 -13.69 -6.73
C ASP A 9 -6.97 -13.89 -7.98
N GLU A 10 -6.90 -15.10 -8.56
CA GLU A 10 -7.65 -15.46 -9.77
C GLU A 10 -9.17 -15.33 -9.57
N ALA A 11 -9.69 -15.66 -8.38
CA ALA A 11 -11.12 -15.51 -8.11
C ALA A 11 -11.59 -14.04 -8.19
N VAL A 12 -10.73 -13.08 -7.81
CA VAL A 12 -11.01 -11.65 -7.92
C VAL A 12 -10.92 -11.22 -9.38
N VAL A 13 -9.88 -11.64 -10.09
CA VAL A 13 -9.68 -11.31 -11.51
C VAL A 13 -10.82 -11.86 -12.35
N ASP A 14 -11.22 -13.12 -12.17
CA ASP A 14 -12.31 -13.74 -12.93
C ASP A 14 -13.66 -13.08 -12.69
N ARG A 15 -13.90 -12.63 -11.45
CA ARG A 15 -15.18 -12.01 -11.10
C ARG A 15 -15.28 -10.55 -11.57
N CYS A 16 -14.19 -9.79 -11.50
CA CYS A 16 -14.18 -8.33 -11.61
C CYS A 16 -13.41 -7.80 -12.82
N PHE A 17 -12.40 -8.53 -13.30
CA PHE A 17 -11.44 -8.09 -14.31
C PHE A 17 -11.16 -9.16 -15.39
N ARG A 18 -12.16 -10.01 -15.67
CA ARG A 18 -12.01 -11.25 -16.46
C ARG A 18 -11.27 -11.02 -17.78
N GLY A 19 -10.18 -11.75 -18.00
CA GLY A 19 -9.32 -11.62 -19.18
C GLY A 19 -8.07 -10.77 -18.96
N THR A 20 -7.94 -10.15 -17.79
CA THR A 20 -6.70 -9.47 -17.37
C THR A 20 -5.69 -10.53 -16.95
N ALA A 21 -4.47 -10.46 -17.49
CA ALA A 21 -3.42 -11.37 -17.05
C ALA A 21 -3.05 -11.11 -15.58
N SER A 22 -2.91 -12.18 -14.80
CA SER A 22 -2.35 -12.10 -13.45
C SER A 22 -1.42 -13.28 -13.19
N ARG A 23 -0.12 -13.05 -13.40
CA ARG A 23 0.89 -14.11 -13.31
C ARG A 23 1.31 -14.42 -11.87
N ILE A 24 1.14 -13.43 -10.99
CA ILE A 24 1.44 -13.53 -9.56
C ILE A 24 0.13 -13.29 -8.85
N GLN A 25 -0.42 -14.35 -8.25
CA GLN A 25 -1.63 -14.29 -7.44
C GLN A 25 -1.35 -13.57 -6.10
N GLY A 26 -2.41 -13.19 -5.38
CA GLY A 26 -2.25 -12.50 -4.11
C GLY A 26 -3.57 -12.21 -3.41
N LEU A 27 -3.98 -10.94 -3.37
CA LEU A 27 -5.13 -10.49 -2.60
C LEU A 27 -6.43 -11.18 -3.04
N THR A 28 -7.11 -11.78 -2.06
CA THR A 28 -8.47 -12.31 -2.16
C THR A 28 -9.49 -11.24 -1.76
N PHE A 29 -10.79 -11.52 -1.94
CA PHE A 29 -11.85 -10.63 -1.48
C PHE A 29 -11.81 -10.34 0.02
N ASP A 30 -11.45 -11.33 0.84
CA ASP A 30 -11.39 -11.17 2.31
C ASP A 30 -10.29 -10.18 2.71
N LEU A 31 -9.11 -10.28 2.08
CA LEU A 31 -7.99 -9.36 2.34
C LEU A 31 -8.29 -7.94 1.85
N ILE A 32 -8.92 -7.81 0.67
CA ILE A 32 -9.37 -6.51 0.16
C ILE A 32 -10.37 -5.88 1.12
N ALA A 33 -11.32 -6.67 1.64
CA ALA A 33 -12.30 -6.19 2.60
C ALA A 33 -11.64 -5.75 3.91
N GLU A 34 -10.68 -6.53 4.43
CA GLU A 34 -9.93 -6.18 5.64
C GLU A 34 -9.19 -4.84 5.50
N ASP A 35 -8.44 -4.65 4.40
CA ASP A 35 -7.72 -3.39 4.16
C ASP A 35 -8.68 -2.21 3.95
N THR A 36 -9.82 -2.46 3.30
CA THR A 36 -10.88 -1.44 3.15
C THR A 36 -11.44 -1.03 4.51
N PHE A 37 -11.71 -1.97 5.42
CA PHE A 37 -12.19 -1.66 6.77
C PHE A 37 -11.13 -0.93 7.61
N ARG A 38 -9.86 -1.33 7.51
CA ARG A 38 -8.76 -0.61 8.18
C ARG A 38 -8.64 0.83 7.69
N PHE A 39 -8.75 1.05 6.38
CA PHE A 39 -8.73 2.39 5.80
C PHE A 39 -9.96 3.20 6.23
N HIS A 40 -11.14 2.59 6.24
CA HIS A 40 -12.36 3.20 6.71
C HIS A 40 -12.26 3.63 8.18
N GLU A 41 -11.81 2.77 9.09
CA GLU A 41 -11.66 3.08 10.52
C GLU A 41 -10.68 4.25 10.75
N ARG A 42 -9.66 4.42 9.89
CA ARG A 42 -8.73 5.56 9.97
C ARG A 42 -9.41 6.90 9.64
N GLY A 43 -10.34 6.91 8.68
CA GLY A 43 -11.08 8.10 8.26
C GLY A 43 -12.36 8.35 9.07
N PHE A 44 -13.01 7.28 9.53
CA PHE A 44 -14.28 7.26 10.23
C PHE A 44 -14.12 6.44 11.51
N LEU A 45 -13.46 7.05 12.49
CA LEU A 45 -13.18 6.40 13.77
C LEU A 45 -14.47 5.99 14.47
N SER A 46 -14.57 4.71 14.83
CA SER A 46 -15.66 4.15 15.62
C SER A 46 -15.77 4.78 17.02
N ARG A 47 -14.64 5.29 17.55
CA ARG A 47 -14.54 5.99 18.83
C ARG A 47 -14.60 7.50 18.65
N TYR A 48 -15.18 8.17 19.64
CA TYR A 48 -15.15 9.63 19.71
C TYR A 48 -13.70 10.14 19.78
N THR A 49 -13.38 11.15 18.98
CA THR A 49 -12.10 11.85 18.98
C THR A 49 -12.31 13.36 18.96
N VAL A 50 -11.37 14.12 19.51
CA VAL A 50 -11.41 15.60 19.56
C VAL A 50 -11.19 16.21 18.17
N GLY A 51 -10.62 15.44 17.23
CA GLY A 51 -10.47 15.84 15.83
C GLY A 51 -9.88 14.71 15.00
N ILE A 52 -10.11 14.78 13.69
CA ILE A 52 -9.47 13.92 12.70
C ILE A 52 -8.12 14.57 12.37
N LYS A 53 -7.01 13.88 12.64
CA LYS A 53 -5.70 14.32 12.13
C LYS A 53 -5.78 14.38 10.60
N GLY A 54 -5.19 15.40 9.98
CA GLY A 54 -5.12 15.50 8.53
C GLY A 54 -4.46 14.26 7.88
N LEU A 55 -4.49 14.21 6.54
CA LEU A 55 -3.88 13.10 5.81
C LEU A 55 -2.41 12.94 6.20
N PRO A 56 -1.96 11.72 6.54
CA PRO A 56 -0.56 11.50 6.88
C PRO A 56 0.31 11.70 5.64
N GLU A 57 1.50 12.24 5.84
CA GLU A 57 2.52 12.26 4.80
C GLU A 57 3.16 10.88 4.72
N SER A 58 2.71 10.05 3.77
CA SER A 58 3.13 8.63 3.68
C SER A 58 4.56 8.44 3.18
N GLY A 59 5.14 9.44 2.50
CA GLY A 59 6.48 9.32 1.93
C GLY A 59 6.56 8.38 0.71
N GLU A 60 5.44 8.11 0.01
CA GLU A 60 5.40 7.21 -1.15
C GLU A 60 6.37 7.65 -2.28
N TYR A 61 6.43 8.94 -2.59
CA TYR A 61 7.26 9.46 -3.69
C TYR A 61 8.68 9.82 -3.27
N HIS A 62 8.83 10.34 -2.05
CA HIS A 62 10.10 10.78 -1.49
C HIS A 62 10.21 10.29 -0.07
N TRP A 63 11.40 9.83 0.30
CA TRP A 63 11.70 9.40 1.65
C TRP A 63 11.28 10.47 2.68
N ARG A 64 10.59 10.01 3.72
CA ARG A 64 10.24 10.79 4.90
C ARG A 64 10.56 9.98 6.15
N ASP A 65 11.00 10.65 7.20
CA ASP A 65 11.19 10.00 8.50
C ASP A 65 9.85 9.47 9.03
N GLY A 66 9.79 8.17 9.32
CA GLY A 66 8.56 7.46 9.69
C GLY A 66 7.56 7.19 8.54
N GLY A 67 7.93 7.48 7.29
CA GLY A 67 7.14 7.16 6.10
C GLY A 67 7.37 5.72 5.59
N GLU A 68 6.99 5.48 4.34
CA GLU A 68 7.25 4.23 3.64
C GLU A 68 8.76 3.93 3.57
N ALA A 69 9.12 2.66 3.54
CA ALA A 69 10.51 2.24 3.42
C ALA A 69 11.00 2.44 1.98
N HIS A 70 12.17 3.07 1.82
CA HIS A 70 12.81 3.29 0.52
C HIS A 70 14.13 2.54 0.48
N VAL A 71 14.48 1.99 -0.68
CA VAL A 71 15.80 1.38 -0.91
C VAL A 71 16.93 2.41 -0.73
N ASN A 72 16.66 3.65 -1.13
CA ASN A 72 17.60 4.77 -1.01
C ASN A 72 17.21 5.65 0.19
N ASP A 73 17.49 5.19 1.41
CA ASP A 73 17.33 6.00 2.63
C ASP A 73 18.64 6.72 3.03
N PRO A 74 18.56 7.82 3.81
CA PRO A 74 19.74 8.61 4.17
C PRO A 74 20.84 7.81 4.89
N THR A 75 20.47 6.87 5.76
CA THR A 75 21.44 6.06 6.52
C THR A 75 22.17 5.10 5.58
N SER A 76 21.45 4.41 4.69
CA SER A 76 22.07 3.52 3.70
C SER A 76 22.99 4.28 2.75
N ILE A 77 22.59 5.46 2.29
CA ILE A 77 23.43 6.29 1.39
C ILE A 77 24.68 6.80 2.11
N ALA A 78 24.57 7.28 3.35
CA ALA A 78 25.72 7.73 4.12
C ALA A 78 26.74 6.59 4.35
N ASN A 79 26.26 5.39 4.71
CA ASN A 79 27.11 4.22 4.89
C ASN A 79 27.86 3.84 3.61
N ILE A 80 27.20 3.93 2.44
CA ILE A 80 27.84 3.66 1.15
C ILE A 80 28.88 4.74 0.81
N GLN A 81 28.62 6.01 1.14
CA GLN A 81 29.56 7.12 0.92
C GLN A 81 30.80 7.00 1.80
N ASP A 82 30.65 6.62 3.07
CA ASP A 82 31.77 6.45 4.01
C ASP A 82 32.65 5.23 3.65
N ALA A 83 32.07 4.22 3.01
CA ALA A 83 32.77 3.02 2.59
C ALA A 83 33.56 3.17 1.27
N ALA A 84 33.28 4.23 0.50
CA ALA A 84 33.90 4.51 -0.80
C ALA A 84 35.20 5.31 -0.67
#